data_AF-A0A829H610-F1
#
_entry.id   AF-A0A829H610-F1
#
_cell.length_a   1.000
_cell.length_b   1.000
_cell.length_c   1.000
_cell.angle_alpha   90.00
_cell.angle_beta   90.00
_cell.angle_gamma   90.00
#
_symmetry.space_group_name_H-M   'P 1'
#
loop_
_entity.id
_entity.type
_entity.pdbx_description
1 polymer ?
#
loop_
_entity_poly.entity_id
_entity_poly.type
_entity_poly.pdbx_seq_one_letter_code
_entity_poly.pdbx_strand_id
1 'polypeptide(L)'
;FVSTYLFAIVEKKTPVDTNEPAIKCQNLKSVVTGKLIPLKDVNDDVFASGSLGHGVAIAPEDDLIVAPVDAVVTMTYPTGHAIGLTTATGQEILIHVGINTVKMNGRGFKTLVKADQHVTAGEPLIQIDLNLIEQESFDPTVMVLLLNTPADRINIQKK
;
A
#
# COMPACT_ATOMS: atom_id res chain seq x y z
N PHE A 1 40.64 42.38 -35.63
CA PHE A 1 40.25 41.08 -36.21
C PHE A 1 40.02 40.12 -35.05
N VAL A 2 38.77 39.72 -34.84
CA VAL A 2 38.23 38.39 -34.43
C VAL A 2 39.10 37.52 -33.51
N SER A 3 38.66 36.87 -32.44
CA SER A 3 37.45 36.83 -31.60
C SER A 3 37.76 35.74 -30.56
N THR A 4 37.52 36.03 -29.29
CA THR A 4 37.58 35.09 -28.17
C THR A 4 36.55 33.96 -28.35
N TYR A 5 36.92 32.71 -28.09
CA TYR A 5 35.98 31.60 -27.91
C TYR A 5 35.96 31.19 -26.43
N LEU A 6 34.90 31.60 -25.74
CA LEU A 6 34.49 31.09 -24.43
C LEU A 6 33.35 30.10 -24.66
N PHE A 7 33.59 28.81 -24.41
CA PHE A 7 32.54 27.79 -24.41
C PHE A 7 31.69 27.95 -23.15
N ALA A 8 30.51 28.53 -23.29
CA ALA A 8 29.46 28.50 -22.27
C ALA A 8 28.56 27.28 -22.52
N ILE A 9 28.58 26.30 -21.61
CA ILE A 9 27.56 25.25 -21.56
C ILE A 9 26.29 25.90 -21.00
N VAL A 10 25.30 26.08 -21.87
CA VAL A 10 23.94 26.46 -21.48
C VAL A 10 23.23 25.21 -20.99
N GLU A 11 23.00 25.10 -19.68
CA GLU A 11 21.99 24.18 -19.15
C GLU A 11 20.62 24.62 -19.67
N LYS A 12 20.05 23.83 -20.60
CA LYS A 12 18.66 23.99 -21.01
C LYS A 12 17.77 23.52 -19.87
N LYS A 13 17.30 24.47 -19.06
CA LYS A 13 16.11 24.30 -18.23
C LYS A 13 14.89 24.28 -19.15
N THR A 14 14.40 23.09 -19.47
CA THR A 14 13.13 22.91 -20.19
C THR A 14 12.00 23.53 -19.36
N PRO A 15 11.13 24.38 -19.94
CA PRO A 15 9.95 24.85 -19.25
C PRO A 15 8.99 23.67 -19.12
N VAL A 16 8.70 23.28 -17.88
CA VAL A 16 7.67 22.28 -17.56
C VAL A 16 6.33 22.90 -17.92
N ASP A 17 5.65 22.28 -18.88
CA ASP A 17 4.33 22.65 -19.39
C ASP A 17 3.27 22.39 -18.30
N THR A 18 2.56 23.43 -17.90
CA THR A 18 1.64 23.46 -16.74
C THR A 18 0.25 22.86 -17.01
N ASN A 19 0.17 21.81 -17.83
CA ASN A 19 -1.06 21.06 -18.12
C ASN A 19 -1.00 19.57 -17.72
N GLU A 20 -0.11 19.19 -16.81
CA GLU A 20 -0.25 17.94 -16.08
C GLU A 20 -1.36 18.07 -15.02
N PRO A 21 -2.32 17.14 -14.95
CA PRO A 21 -3.28 17.13 -13.86
C PRO A 21 -2.50 17.08 -12.55
N ALA A 22 -2.78 18.03 -11.65
CA ALA A 22 -2.11 18.18 -10.36
C ALA A 22 -1.89 16.81 -9.71
N ILE A 23 -0.62 16.47 -9.45
CA ILE A 23 -0.21 15.24 -8.77
C ILE A 23 -0.95 15.20 -7.42
N LYS A 24 -2.02 14.39 -7.33
CA LYS A 24 -2.69 14.12 -6.06
C LYS A 24 -1.82 13.12 -5.31
N CYS A 25 -0.90 13.61 -4.48
CA CYS A 25 -0.22 12.80 -3.48
C CYS A 25 -1.27 12.31 -2.49
N GLN A 26 -1.56 11.01 -2.49
CA GLN A 26 -2.51 10.43 -1.57
C GLN A 26 -1.80 10.08 -0.27
N ASN A 27 -2.21 10.74 0.80
CA ASN A 27 -1.59 10.62 2.11
C ASN A 27 -2.28 9.47 2.86
N LEU A 28 -1.62 8.32 2.97
CA LEU A 28 -2.14 7.13 3.65
C LEU A 28 -1.60 7.06 5.08
N LYS A 29 -2.45 6.70 6.04
CA LYS A 29 -1.99 6.34 7.39
C LYS A 29 -1.52 4.88 7.40
N SER A 30 -0.62 4.54 8.33
CA SER A 30 -0.26 3.13 8.57
C SER A 30 -1.50 2.31 8.94
N VAL A 31 -1.64 1.13 8.33
CA VAL A 31 -2.77 0.21 8.57
C VAL A 31 -2.60 -0.62 9.84
N VAL A 32 -1.37 -0.70 10.36
CA VAL A 32 -1.02 -1.44 11.58
C VAL A 32 0.23 -0.81 12.19
N THR A 33 0.42 -0.99 13.50
CA THR A 33 1.69 -0.67 14.16
C THR A 33 2.73 -1.72 13.77
N GLY A 34 3.95 -1.29 13.47
CA GLY A 34 5.03 -2.23 13.14
C GLY A 34 6.15 -1.63 12.32
N LYS A 35 7.05 -2.49 11.85
CA LYS A 35 8.24 -2.08 11.10
C LYS A 35 7.93 -1.99 9.61
N LEU A 36 8.15 -0.83 9.02
CA LEU A 36 8.05 -0.62 7.57
C LEU A 36 9.15 -1.40 6.84
N ILE A 37 8.75 -2.14 5.81
CA ILE A 37 9.60 -2.95 4.94
C ILE A 37 9.38 -2.47 3.49
N PRO A 38 10.46 -2.16 2.73
CA PRO A 38 10.34 -1.91 1.31
C PRO A 38 9.74 -3.12 0.60
N LEU A 39 8.79 -2.91 -0.31
CA LEU A 39 8.10 -4.03 -0.97
C LEU A 39 9.09 -4.99 -1.66
N LYS A 40 10.17 -4.47 -2.24
CA LYS A 40 11.28 -5.23 -2.86
C LYS A 40 12.02 -6.19 -1.91
N ASP A 41 11.91 -5.99 -0.60
CA ASP A 41 12.59 -6.80 0.42
C ASP A 41 11.62 -7.85 1.03
N VAL A 42 10.38 -7.91 0.53
CA VAL A 42 9.40 -8.94 0.91
C VAL A 42 9.80 -10.28 0.29
N ASN A 43 9.67 -11.37 1.05
CA ASN A 43 10.03 -12.71 0.63
C ASN A 43 8.95 -13.38 -0.25
N ASP A 44 8.49 -12.67 -1.28
CA ASP A 44 7.54 -13.16 -2.29
C ASP A 44 7.68 -12.34 -3.58
N ASP A 45 7.99 -13.02 -4.69
CA ASP A 45 8.31 -12.37 -5.97
C ASP A 45 7.14 -11.56 -6.55
N VAL A 46 5.90 -11.98 -6.30
CA VAL A 46 4.71 -11.29 -6.84
C VAL A 46 4.58 -9.91 -6.20
N PHE A 47 4.81 -9.82 -4.89
CA PHE A 47 4.84 -8.55 -4.18
C PHE A 47 6.14 -7.78 -4.46
N ALA A 48 7.29 -8.42 -4.34
CA ALA A 48 8.60 -7.76 -4.43
C ALA A 48 8.89 -7.14 -5.80
N SER A 49 8.35 -7.74 -6.88
CA SER A 49 8.47 -7.19 -8.23
C SER A 49 7.65 -5.91 -8.45
N GLY A 50 6.65 -5.63 -7.60
CA GLY A 50 5.70 -4.54 -7.80
C GLY A 50 4.72 -4.77 -8.97
N SER A 51 4.69 -5.97 -9.56
CA SER A 51 3.86 -6.28 -10.73
C SER A 51 2.36 -6.20 -10.45
N LEU A 52 1.94 -6.43 -9.20
CA LEU A 52 0.56 -6.32 -8.75
C LEU A 52 0.15 -4.87 -8.44
N GLY A 53 1.11 -4.01 -8.14
CA GLY A 53 0.89 -2.64 -7.70
C GLY A 53 2.08 -2.11 -6.89
N HIS A 54 2.08 -0.80 -6.68
CA HIS A 54 3.14 -0.12 -5.91
C HIS A 54 2.70 0.07 -4.47
N GLY A 55 3.63 -0.01 -3.52
CA GLY A 55 3.25 0.13 -2.12
C GLY A 55 4.38 -0.20 -1.15
N VAL A 56 3.99 -0.59 0.05
CA VAL A 56 4.90 -0.94 1.14
C VAL A 56 4.43 -2.20 1.84
N ALA A 57 5.35 -2.82 2.56
CA ALA A 57 5.05 -3.86 3.51
C ALA A 57 5.29 -3.37 4.94
N ILE A 58 4.59 -3.96 5.91
CA ILE A 58 4.72 -3.67 7.33
C ILE A 58 4.78 -5.01 8.06
N ALA A 59 5.86 -5.27 8.80
CA ALA A 59 5.88 -6.37 9.77
C ALA A 59 5.07 -5.93 11.00
N PRO A 60 3.88 -6.51 11.24
CA PRO A 60 2.96 -6.05 12.27
C PRO A 60 3.47 -6.39 13.68
N GLU A 61 3.18 -5.50 14.63
CA GLU A 61 3.36 -5.70 16.08
C GLU A 61 2.02 -5.74 16.82
N ASP A 62 0.92 -5.47 16.11
CA ASP A 62 -0.44 -5.39 16.64
C ASP A 62 -1.37 -6.26 15.77
N ASP A 63 -2.42 -6.76 16.38
CA ASP A 63 -3.33 -7.73 15.80
C ASP A 63 -4.50 -7.06 15.05
N LEU A 64 -4.57 -5.72 15.05
CA LEU A 64 -5.67 -4.98 14.45
C LEU A 64 -5.23 -4.18 13.23
N ILE A 65 -5.78 -4.55 12.07
CA ILE A 65 -5.59 -3.86 10.80
C ILE A 65 -6.72 -2.85 10.61
N VAL A 66 -6.35 -1.59 10.36
CA VAL A 66 -7.28 -0.46 10.22
C VAL A 66 -7.22 0.19 8.84
N ALA A 67 -8.26 0.95 8.50
CA ALA A 67 -8.33 1.68 7.24
C ALA A 67 -7.27 2.79 7.17
N PRO A 68 -6.47 2.87 6.09
CA PRO A 68 -5.42 3.89 5.95
C PRO A 68 -5.98 5.28 5.62
N VAL A 69 -7.19 5.34 5.09
CA VAL A 69 -7.86 6.54 4.59
C VAL A 69 -9.36 6.29 4.51
N ASP A 70 -10.16 7.36 4.41
CA ASP A 70 -11.59 7.24 4.13
C ASP A 70 -11.83 6.59 2.76
N ALA A 71 -12.62 5.52 2.75
CA ALA A 71 -12.82 4.69 1.57
C ALA A 71 -14.13 3.90 1.61
N VAL A 72 -14.48 3.29 0.48
CA VAL A 72 -15.49 2.24 0.39
C VAL A 72 -14.78 0.90 0.32
N VAL A 73 -15.24 -0.07 1.12
CA VAL A 73 -14.79 -1.46 1.04
C VAL A 73 -15.34 -2.07 -0.24
N THR A 74 -14.51 -2.17 -1.28
CA THR A 74 -14.94 -2.71 -2.58
C THR A 74 -14.91 -4.22 -2.64
N MET A 75 -14.06 -4.85 -1.81
CA MET A 75 -13.99 -6.30 -1.78
C MET A 75 -13.55 -6.82 -0.41
N THR A 76 -14.21 -7.89 0.03
CA THR A 76 -13.80 -8.71 1.16
C THR A 76 -13.51 -10.13 0.67
N TYR A 77 -12.38 -10.71 1.07
CA TYR A 77 -12.04 -12.06 0.65
C TYR A 77 -12.67 -13.11 1.59
N PRO A 78 -13.13 -14.27 1.09
CA PRO A 78 -13.81 -15.28 1.93
C PRO A 78 -12.98 -15.78 3.11
N THR A 79 -11.66 -15.83 2.96
CA THR A 79 -10.72 -16.24 4.02
C THR A 79 -10.26 -15.07 4.90
N GLY A 80 -10.75 -13.85 4.69
CA GLY A 80 -10.47 -12.70 5.56
C GLY A 80 -9.04 -12.15 5.57
N HIS A 81 -8.11 -12.75 4.82
CA HIS A 81 -6.71 -12.33 4.74
C HIS A 81 -6.47 -11.04 3.94
N ALA A 82 -7.46 -10.55 3.19
CA ALA A 82 -7.30 -9.37 2.35
C ALA A 82 -8.58 -8.53 2.27
N ILE A 83 -8.40 -7.23 2.05
CA ILE A 83 -9.45 -6.22 1.88
C ILE A 83 -9.07 -5.30 0.72
N GLY A 84 -10.01 -5.10 -0.20
CA GLY A 84 -9.96 -4.08 -1.23
C GLY A 84 -10.72 -2.84 -0.79
N LEU A 85 -10.11 -1.67 -0.97
CA LEU A 85 -10.70 -0.37 -0.70
C LEU A 85 -10.63 0.50 -1.95
N THR A 86 -11.66 1.30 -2.19
CA THR A 86 -11.62 2.38 -3.18
C THR A 86 -11.95 3.70 -2.52
N THR A 87 -11.05 4.66 -2.68
CA THR A 87 -11.23 6.00 -2.10
C THR A 87 -12.11 6.86 -2.98
N ALA A 88 -12.63 7.97 -2.44
CA ALA A 88 -13.44 8.92 -3.19
C ALA A 88 -12.72 9.53 -4.42
N THR A 89 -11.39 9.44 -4.47
CA THR A 89 -10.58 9.90 -5.61
C THR A 89 -10.35 8.82 -6.67
N GLY A 90 -10.94 7.63 -6.52
CA GLY A 90 -10.79 6.51 -7.46
C GLY A 90 -9.53 5.67 -7.25
N GLN A 91 -8.73 5.95 -6.22
CA GLN A 91 -7.58 5.11 -5.87
C GLN A 91 -8.05 3.77 -5.33
N GLU A 92 -7.53 2.70 -5.92
CA GLU A 92 -7.71 1.33 -5.45
C GLU A 92 -6.54 0.94 -4.54
N ILE A 93 -6.89 0.46 -3.35
CA ILE A 93 -5.95 0.03 -2.31
C ILE A 93 -6.26 -1.43 -2.00
N LEU A 94 -5.24 -2.28 -2.04
CA LEU A 94 -5.31 -3.65 -1.55
C LEU A 94 -4.49 -3.78 -0.27
N ILE A 95 -5.14 -4.21 0.80
CA ILE A 95 -4.48 -4.60 2.04
C ILE A 95 -4.50 -6.12 2.07
N HIS A 96 -3.32 -6.73 2.02
CA HIS A 96 -3.14 -8.18 2.08
C HIS A 96 -2.34 -8.52 3.35
N VAL A 97 -2.84 -9.44 4.17
CA VAL A 97 -2.22 -9.82 5.45
C VAL A 97 -1.49 -11.14 5.27
N GLY A 98 -0.17 -11.08 5.39
CA GLY A 98 0.73 -12.21 5.36
C GLY A 98 0.94 -12.83 3.98
N ILE A 99 1.98 -13.65 3.86
CA ILE A 99 2.36 -14.30 2.60
C ILE A 99 1.77 -15.71 2.57
N ASN A 100 1.07 -16.07 1.49
CA ASN A 100 0.41 -17.37 1.31
C ASN A 100 -0.65 -17.74 2.37
N THR A 101 -1.10 -16.78 3.18
CA THR A 101 -2.07 -16.96 4.29
C THR A 101 -3.48 -17.36 3.83
N VAL A 102 -3.81 -17.21 2.55
CA VAL A 102 -5.03 -17.80 1.95
C VAL A 102 -5.14 -19.30 2.26
N LYS A 103 -4.02 -20.01 2.41
CA LYS A 103 -3.93 -21.44 2.76
C LYS A 103 -4.39 -21.75 4.18
N MET A 104 -4.52 -20.75 5.06
CA MET A 104 -5.06 -20.91 6.41
C MET A 104 -6.59 -21.09 6.41
N ASN A 105 -7.25 -20.92 5.25
CA ASN A 105 -8.69 -21.12 5.07
C ASN A 105 -9.55 -20.29 6.05
N GLY A 106 -9.10 -19.06 6.36
CA GLY A 106 -9.81 -18.15 7.26
C GLY A 106 -9.50 -18.33 8.75
N ARG A 107 -8.69 -19.31 9.13
CA ARG A 107 -8.19 -19.43 10.51
C ARG A 107 -7.24 -18.28 10.81
N GLY A 108 -7.39 -17.65 11.97
CA GLY A 108 -6.57 -16.50 12.38
C GLY A 108 -6.96 -15.17 11.76
N PHE A 109 -8.08 -15.12 11.01
CA PHE A 109 -8.59 -13.89 10.41
C PHE A 109 -10.06 -13.68 10.80
N LYS A 110 -10.38 -12.45 11.20
CA LYS A 110 -11.75 -12.00 11.43
C LYS A 110 -11.98 -10.68 10.72
N THR A 111 -12.70 -10.74 9.61
CA THR A 111 -13.16 -9.55 8.91
C THR A 111 -14.19 -8.79 9.74
N LEU A 112 -13.98 -7.49 9.96
CA LEU A 112 -14.83 -6.63 10.78
C LEU A 112 -15.76 -5.73 9.94
N VAL A 113 -15.59 -5.74 8.63
CA VAL A 113 -16.33 -4.92 7.66
C VAL A 113 -16.99 -5.79 6.59
N LYS A 114 -17.85 -5.18 5.77
CA LYS A 114 -18.52 -5.83 4.64
C LYS A 114 -18.24 -5.07 3.35
N ALA A 115 -18.38 -5.74 2.21
CA ALA A 115 -18.40 -5.07 0.92
C ALA A 115 -19.48 -3.97 0.90
N ASP A 116 -19.21 -2.91 0.12
CA ASP A 116 -20.00 -1.68 -0.02
C ASP A 116 -20.11 -0.83 1.27
N GLN A 117 -19.40 -1.19 2.35
CA GLN A 117 -19.34 -0.38 3.56
C GLN A 117 -18.41 0.82 3.39
N HIS A 118 -18.86 2.01 3.81
CA HIS A 118 -17.98 3.16 3.99
C HIS A 118 -17.19 3.02 5.29
N VAL A 119 -15.89 3.26 5.22
CA VAL A 119 -14.97 3.24 6.36
C VAL A 119 -14.20 4.54 6.45
N THR A 120 -13.87 4.93 7.68
CA THR A 120 -13.05 6.12 7.97
C THR A 120 -11.61 5.75 8.33
N ALA A 121 -10.66 6.66 8.11
CA ALA A 121 -9.26 6.40 8.44
C ALA A 121 -9.07 6.04 9.93
N GLY A 122 -8.53 4.85 10.20
CA GLY A 122 -8.38 4.27 11.53
C GLY A 122 -9.49 3.30 11.94
N GLU A 123 -10.52 3.13 11.12
CA GLU A 123 -11.59 2.18 11.38
C GLU A 123 -11.10 0.73 11.28
N PRO A 124 -11.45 -0.15 12.23
CA PRO A 124 -11.11 -1.58 12.19
C PRO A 124 -11.58 -2.30 10.91
N LEU A 125 -10.67 -2.98 10.22
CA LEU A 125 -10.96 -3.76 9.00
C LEU A 125 -10.86 -5.26 9.23
N ILE A 126 -9.73 -5.70 9.79
CA ILE A 126 -9.40 -7.11 10.00
C ILE A 126 -8.76 -7.24 11.38
N GLN A 127 -9.25 -8.16 12.19
CA GLN A 127 -8.54 -8.65 13.36
C GLN A 127 -7.81 -9.94 12.97
N ILE A 128 -6.52 -10.02 13.32
CA ILE A 128 -5.67 -11.15 13.01
C ILE A 128 -5.21 -11.85 14.30
N ASP A 129 -4.74 -13.08 14.20
CA ASP A 129 -4.07 -13.80 15.28
C ASP A 129 -2.61 -14.02 14.86
N LEU A 130 -1.73 -13.09 15.23
CA LEU A 130 -0.32 -13.15 14.85
C LEU A 130 0.34 -14.45 15.32
N ASN A 131 0.03 -14.90 16.54
CA ASN A 131 0.58 -16.13 17.09
C ASN A 131 0.17 -17.34 16.25
N LEU A 132 -1.09 -17.43 15.82
CA LEU A 132 -1.56 -18.53 15.00
C LEU A 132 -0.91 -18.52 13.61
N ILE A 133 -0.77 -17.34 12.99
CA ILE A 133 -0.10 -17.19 11.69
C ILE A 133 1.34 -17.71 11.77
N GLU A 134 2.08 -17.30 12.80
CA GLU A 134 3.47 -17.74 13.02
C GLU A 134 3.56 -19.23 13.39
N GLN A 135 2.65 -19.75 14.22
CA GLN A 135 2.60 -21.18 14.58
C GLN A 135 2.35 -22.07 13.36
N GLU A 136 1.58 -21.60 12.40
CA GLU A 136 1.35 -22.27 11.12
C GLU A 136 2.46 -22.04 10.10
N SER A 137 3.57 -21.39 10.51
CA SER A 137 4.74 -21.11 9.68
C SER A 137 4.47 -20.22 8.47
N PHE A 138 3.50 -19.30 8.59
CA PHE A 138 3.25 -18.25 7.62
C PHE A 138 3.89 -16.93 8.06
N ASP A 139 4.28 -16.10 7.09
CA ASP A 139 4.79 -14.75 7.34
C ASP A 139 3.58 -13.81 7.56
N PRO A 140 3.49 -13.08 8.70
CA PRO A 140 2.38 -12.17 8.99
C PRO A 140 2.52 -10.79 8.33
N THR A 141 3.58 -10.52 7.58
CA THR A 141 3.85 -9.22 6.94
C THR A 141 2.63 -8.71 6.17
N VAL A 142 2.20 -7.49 6.46
CA VAL A 142 1.04 -6.83 5.86
C VAL A 142 1.49 -5.99 4.67
N MET A 143 0.94 -6.25 3.48
CA MET A 143 1.22 -5.49 2.27
C MET A 143 0.09 -4.51 2.01
N VAL A 144 0.45 -3.25 1.76
CA VAL A 144 -0.47 -2.18 1.37
C VAL A 144 -0.09 -1.75 -0.03
N LEU A 145 -0.93 -2.10 -1.00
CA LEU A 145 -0.68 -1.88 -2.42
C LEU A 145 -1.67 -0.89 -3.02
N LEU A 146 -1.19 -0.07 -3.93
CA LEU A 146 -1.97 0.78 -4.81
C LEU A 146 -2.00 0.15 -6.20
N LEU A 147 -3.19 -0.24 -6.65
CA LEU A 147 -3.34 -1.07 -7.85
C LEU A 147 -3.38 -0.24 -9.15
N ASN A 148 -3.85 1.00 -9.08
CA ASN A 148 -4.07 1.86 -10.25
C ASN A 148 -3.26 3.16 -10.23
N THR A 149 -2.18 3.22 -9.43
CA THR A 149 -1.33 4.41 -9.29
C THR A 149 0.15 4.12 -9.59
N PRO A 150 0.82 4.98 -10.39
CA PRO A 150 2.24 4.86 -10.63
C PRO A 150 3.07 5.17 -9.36
N ALA A 151 4.25 4.54 -9.24
CA ALA A 151 5.07 4.51 -8.02
C ALA A 151 5.43 5.88 -7.43
N ASP A 152 5.47 6.92 -8.26
CA ASP A 152 5.91 8.28 -7.96
C ASP A 152 4.92 9.09 -7.10
N ARG A 153 3.76 8.52 -6.73
CA ARG A 153 2.65 9.25 -6.09
C ARG A 153 2.25 8.76 -4.70
N ILE A 154 3.08 7.95 -4.04
CA ILE A 154 2.74 7.28 -2.77
C ILE A 154 3.44 7.96 -1.58
N ASN A 155 2.66 8.46 -0.60
CA ASN A 155 3.19 8.94 0.68
C ASN A 155 2.45 8.28 1.86
N ILE A 156 3.17 7.52 2.68
CA ILE A 156 2.60 6.78 3.82
C ILE A 156 3.16 7.35 5.12
N GLN A 157 2.27 7.83 5.98
CA GLN A 157 2.62 8.38 7.28
C GLN A 157 2.68 7.26 8.33
N LYS A 158 3.81 7.20 9.03
CA LYS A 158 4.03 6.29 10.15
C LYS A 158 3.08 6.65 11.30
N LYS A 159 2.62 5.62 11.99
CA LYS A 159 1.92 5.73 13.27
C LYS A 159 2.95 5.84 14.39
#